data_AF-A0A7J2TIH0-F1
#
_entry.id   AF-A0A7J2TIH0-F1
#
_cell.length_a   1.000
_cell.length_b   1.000
_cell.length_c   1.000
_cell.angle_alpha   90.00
_cell.angle_beta   90.00
_cell.angle_gamma   90.00
#
_symmetry.space_group_name_H-M   'P 1'
#
loop_
_entity.id
_entity.type
_entity.pdbx_description
1 polymer ?
#
loop_
_entity_poly.entity_id
_entity_poly.type
_entity_poly.pdbx_seq_one_letter_code
_entity_poly.pdbx_strand_id
1 'polypeptide(L)'
;MRESLPLWGAGSDGLKALELVKKYCEKGIIPKEELDDETMLLLEDLKLAVPLKAERDSLAWISRQFGGDMEIPYIVRFFFKFMDWKRAIIEYFRRIGEERAEEFVDIFLEIRDRSKNLLICGEDLVDIAMKHKKEPGALIAELKGSGLISPTVGCGAFGRARAPLYELNKFFVILSQSS
;
A
#
# COMPACT_ATOMS: atom_id res chain seq x y z
N MET A 1 2.35 16.53 -19.01
CA MET A 1 1.50 15.70 -18.11
C MET A 1 1.72 16.18 -16.67
N ARG A 2 1.02 17.25 -16.28
CA ARG A 2 1.00 17.83 -14.92
C ARG A 2 -0.35 17.58 -14.22
N GLU A 3 -1.27 16.84 -14.86
CA GLU A 3 -2.71 16.92 -14.55
C GLU A 3 -3.34 15.66 -13.93
N SER A 4 -2.57 14.67 -13.49
CA SER A 4 -3.15 13.44 -12.89
C SER A 4 -2.60 13.05 -11.52
N LEU A 5 -1.76 13.87 -10.90
CA LEU A 5 -1.46 13.71 -9.47
C LEU A 5 -2.60 14.36 -8.70
N PRO A 6 -3.35 13.58 -7.88
CA PRO A 6 -4.54 14.10 -7.25
C PRO A 6 -4.19 15.24 -6.26
N LEU A 7 -5.19 16.07 -5.92
CA LEU A 7 -5.10 17.40 -5.28
C LEU A 7 -4.26 17.51 -3.98
N TRP A 8 -3.82 16.41 -3.38
CA TRP A 8 -2.93 16.32 -2.21
C TRP A 8 -1.53 16.90 -2.45
N GLY A 9 -1.11 17.07 -3.71
CA GLY A 9 0.19 17.62 -4.10
C GLY A 9 0.23 19.14 -4.31
N ALA A 10 -0.84 19.88 -3.98
CA ALA A 10 -0.92 21.32 -4.27
C ALA A 10 -0.22 22.23 -3.22
N GLY A 11 0.16 21.67 -2.07
CA GLY A 11 0.99 22.34 -1.06
C GLY A 11 2.48 22.04 -1.21
N SER A 12 3.34 22.87 -0.62
CA SER A 12 4.81 22.68 -0.61
C SER A 12 5.22 21.28 -0.17
N ASP A 13 4.51 20.74 0.82
CA ASP A 13 4.90 19.49 1.49
C ASP A 13 4.46 18.27 0.67
N GLY A 14 3.34 18.40 -0.06
CA GLY A 14 2.90 17.40 -1.04
C GLY A 14 3.85 17.29 -2.23
N LEU A 15 4.36 18.42 -2.73
CA LEU A 15 5.39 18.41 -3.77
C LEU A 15 6.69 17.77 -3.26
N LYS A 16 7.14 18.17 -2.07
CA LYS A 16 8.34 17.62 -1.45
C LYS A 16 8.24 16.11 -1.24
N ALA A 17 7.12 15.62 -0.70
CA ALA A 17 6.89 14.18 -0.51
C ALA A 17 7.00 13.40 -1.83
N LEU A 18 6.38 13.91 -2.91
CA LEU A 18 6.44 13.29 -4.23
C LEU A 18 7.85 13.32 -4.84
N GLU A 19 8.59 14.42 -4.64
CA GLU A 19 9.97 14.55 -5.09
C GLU A 19 10.89 13.56 -4.39
N LEU A 20 10.75 13.39 -3.07
CA LEU A 20 11.50 12.40 -2.30
C LEU A 20 11.19 10.98 -2.76
N VAL A 21 9.91 10.64 -2.92
CA VAL A 21 9.54 9.30 -3.41
C VAL A 21 10.11 9.05 -4.81
N LYS A 22 10.05 10.02 -5.72
CA LYS A 22 10.68 9.91 -7.06
C LYS A 22 12.19 9.75 -6.99
N LYS A 23 12.86 10.52 -6.14
CA LYS A 23 14.31 10.48 -5.95
C LYS A 23 14.78 9.12 -5.41
N TYR A 24 13.98 8.49 -4.55
CA TYR A 24 14.36 7.28 -3.84
C TYR A 24 13.61 6.01 -4.28
N CYS A 25 12.69 6.07 -5.26
CA CYS A 25 11.86 4.92 -5.65
C CYS A 25 12.66 3.70 -6.11
N GLU A 26 13.82 3.89 -6.76
CA GLU A 26 14.67 2.78 -7.17
C GLU A 26 15.35 2.10 -5.98
N LYS A 27 15.82 2.89 -5.01
CA LYS A 27 16.51 2.38 -3.80
C LYS A 27 15.52 1.84 -2.76
N GLY A 28 14.29 2.36 -2.74
CA GLY A 28 13.23 1.96 -1.82
C GLY A 28 13.35 2.54 -0.41
N ILE A 29 14.32 3.40 -0.12
CA ILE A 29 14.56 3.97 1.22
C ILE A 29 14.78 5.48 1.09
N ILE A 30 14.01 6.26 1.84
CA ILE A 30 14.20 7.71 2.03
C ILE A 30 14.99 7.91 3.33
N PRO A 31 16.20 8.49 3.28
CA PRO A 31 16.99 8.77 4.47
C PRO A 31 16.30 9.78 5.38
N LYS A 32 16.41 9.58 6.70
CA LYS A 32 15.87 10.49 7.72
C LYS A 32 16.32 11.94 7.51
N GLU A 33 17.54 12.16 7.05
CA GLU A 33 18.14 13.49 6.90
C GLU A 33 17.43 14.36 5.86
N GLU A 34 16.65 13.77 4.95
CA GLU A 34 15.86 14.50 3.95
C GLU A 34 14.40 14.73 4.37
N LEU A 35 14.02 14.22 5.54
CA LEU A 35 12.65 14.21 6.04
C LEU A 35 12.46 15.23 7.16
N ASP A 36 11.45 16.10 7.00
CA ASP A 36 10.85 16.84 8.11
C ASP A 36 9.57 16.14 8.59
N ASP A 37 9.08 16.52 9.77
CA ASP A 37 7.95 15.87 10.42
C ASP A 37 6.67 15.91 9.57
N GLU A 38 6.38 17.04 8.90
CA GLU A 38 5.19 17.20 8.06
C GLU A 38 5.25 16.28 6.83
N THR A 39 6.41 16.21 6.19
CA THR A 39 6.66 15.32 5.05
C THR A 39 6.54 13.85 5.47
N MET A 40 7.10 13.46 6.62
CA MET A 40 6.97 12.10 7.14
C MET A 40 5.51 11.72 7.38
N LEU A 41 4.76 12.60 8.05
CA LEU A 41 3.34 12.38 8.35
C LEU A 41 2.52 12.20 7.07
N LEU A 42 2.79 13.01 6.04
CA LEU A 42 2.11 12.90 4.76
C LEU A 42 2.46 11.59 4.02
N LEU A 43 3.74 11.22 4.00
CA LEU A 43 4.19 9.97 3.37
C LEU A 43 3.54 8.75 4.01
N GLU A 44 3.44 8.73 5.34
CA GLU A 44 2.82 7.64 6.09
C GLU A 44 1.29 7.62 5.95
N ASP A 45 0.62 8.78 6.03
CA ASP A 45 -0.83 8.86 5.85
C ASP A 45 -1.25 8.27 4.48
N LEU A 46 -0.54 8.66 3.41
CA LEU A 46 -0.78 8.16 2.06
C LEU A 46 -0.23 6.76 1.82
N LYS A 47 0.58 6.20 2.74
CA LYS A 47 1.30 4.92 2.55
C LYS A 47 2.22 4.94 1.32
N LEU A 48 2.78 6.12 1.01
CA LEU A 48 3.82 6.31 0.00
C LEU A 48 5.19 5.87 0.50
N ALA A 49 5.45 6.09 1.78
CA ALA A 49 6.56 5.51 2.51
C ALA A 49 6.12 5.26 3.96
N VAL A 50 6.74 4.29 4.63
CA VAL A 50 6.41 3.90 6.01
C VAL A 50 7.70 3.73 6.81
N PRO A 51 7.75 4.01 8.13
CA PRO A 51 9.02 3.97 8.86
C PRO A 51 9.69 2.59 8.79
N LEU A 52 11.00 2.54 8.54
CA LEU A 52 11.72 1.28 8.27
C LEU A 52 11.83 0.40 9.52
N LYS A 53 11.97 1.01 10.71
CA LYS A 53 12.06 0.28 11.97
C LYS A 53 10.67 -0.18 12.40
N ALA A 54 10.48 -1.49 12.48
CA ALA A 54 9.32 -2.11 13.12
C ALA A 54 9.71 -2.70 14.48
N GLU A 55 8.77 -2.70 15.42
CA GLU A 55 8.91 -3.56 16.60
C GLU A 55 8.86 -5.04 16.17
N ARG A 56 9.87 -5.82 16.58
CA ARG A 56 9.94 -7.29 16.41
C ARG A 56 9.85 -7.79 14.95
N ASP A 57 10.44 -7.08 13.99
CA ASP A 57 10.48 -7.46 12.56
C ASP A 57 9.09 -7.67 11.91
N SER A 58 8.06 -7.02 12.43
CA SER A 58 6.69 -7.11 11.91
C SER A 58 6.50 -6.36 10.59
N LEU A 59 5.80 -6.97 9.63
CA LEU A 59 5.38 -6.33 8.38
C LEU A 59 4.20 -5.35 8.56
N ALA A 60 3.59 -5.29 9.74
CA ALA A 60 2.45 -4.43 10.00
C ALA A 60 2.86 -2.96 10.09
N TRP A 61 2.20 -2.08 9.35
CA TRP A 61 2.47 -0.64 9.39
C TRP A 61 2.29 -0.04 10.79
N ILE A 62 1.28 -0.50 11.54
CA ILE A 62 0.98 -0.03 12.89
C ILE A 62 2.07 -0.32 13.93
N SER A 63 3.01 -1.22 13.62
CA SER A 63 4.13 -1.56 14.52
C SER A 63 5.42 -0.78 14.22
N ARG A 64 5.39 0.18 13.29
CA ARG A 64 6.56 0.94 12.84
C ARG A 64 6.80 2.16 13.73
N GLN A 65 8.07 2.42 14.05
CA GLN A 65 8.50 3.51 14.93
C GLN A 65 8.92 4.74 14.11
N PHE A 66 8.32 5.88 14.42
CA PHE A 66 8.66 7.18 13.83
C PHE A 66 10.09 7.63 14.16
N GLY A 67 10.64 8.51 13.30
CA GLY A 67 11.90 9.22 13.56
C GLY A 67 13.16 8.55 13.01
N GLY A 68 13.01 7.70 11.99
CA GLY A 68 14.10 7.05 11.24
C GLY A 68 13.86 7.10 9.73
N ASP A 69 14.69 6.37 8.97
CA ASP A 69 14.50 6.19 7.53
C ASP A 69 13.10 5.63 7.22
N MET A 70 12.58 5.97 6.05
CA MET A 70 11.28 5.47 5.58
C MET A 70 11.46 4.55 4.38
N GLU A 71 10.77 3.41 4.41
CA GLU A 71 10.70 2.43 3.33
C GLU A 71 9.57 2.79 2.36
N ILE A 72 9.86 2.79 1.07
CA ILE A 72 8.87 2.95 0.00
C ILE A 72 8.35 1.56 -0.38
N PRO A 73 7.05 1.24 -0.19
CA PRO A 73 6.51 -0.06 -0.55
C PRO A 73 6.71 -0.40 -2.03
N TYR A 74 6.92 -1.69 -2.36
CA TYR A 74 7.19 -2.12 -3.73
C TYR A 74 6.16 -1.60 -4.73
N ILE A 75 4.88 -1.69 -4.39
CA ILE A 75 3.82 -1.25 -5.30
C ILE A 75 3.92 0.25 -5.63
N VAL A 76 4.33 1.08 -4.66
CA VAL A 76 4.58 2.52 -4.86
C VAL A 76 5.78 2.72 -5.79
N ARG A 77 6.86 1.95 -5.60
CA ARG A 77 8.05 2.00 -6.49
C ARG A 77 7.67 1.66 -7.94
N PHE A 78 6.85 0.63 -8.12
CA PHE A 78 6.32 0.26 -9.44
C PHE A 78 5.43 1.35 -10.03
N PHE A 79 4.57 2.00 -9.23
CA PHE A 79 3.79 3.14 -9.69
C PHE A 79 4.67 4.27 -10.21
N PHE A 80 5.68 4.71 -9.45
CA PHE A 80 6.54 5.80 -9.91
C PHE A 80 7.41 5.44 -11.12
N LYS A 81 7.66 4.14 -11.36
CA LYS A 81 8.33 3.67 -12.56
C LYS A 81 7.45 3.75 -13.82
N PHE A 82 6.15 3.46 -13.68
CA PHE A 82 5.24 3.34 -14.83
C PHE A 82 4.23 4.48 -14.98
N MET A 83 4.03 5.27 -13.92
CA MET A 83 3.02 6.31 -13.78
C MET A 83 1.59 5.83 -14.10
N ASP A 84 1.32 4.55 -13.85
CA ASP A 84 0.05 3.86 -14.09
C ASP A 84 -0.14 2.82 -12.99
N TRP A 85 -1.22 2.93 -12.22
CA TRP A 85 -1.47 2.07 -11.06
C TRP A 85 -1.85 0.64 -11.45
N LYS A 86 -2.59 0.46 -12.56
CA LYS A 86 -2.95 -0.87 -13.06
C LYS A 86 -1.69 -1.58 -13.52
N ARG A 87 -0.86 -0.88 -14.30
CA ARG A 87 0.43 -1.40 -14.75
C ARG A 87 1.36 -1.69 -13.58
N ALA A 88 1.36 -0.86 -12.53
CA ALA A 88 2.16 -1.10 -11.34
C ALA A 88 1.80 -2.43 -10.66
N ILE A 89 0.51 -2.71 -10.49
CA ILE A 89 0.00 -3.99 -9.97
C ILE A 89 0.45 -5.14 -10.87
N ILE A 90 0.13 -5.08 -12.16
CA ILE A 90 0.43 -6.15 -13.12
C ILE A 90 1.93 -6.47 -13.13
N GLU A 91 2.78 -5.45 -13.23
CA GLU A 91 4.23 -5.64 -13.33
C GLU A 91 4.83 -6.15 -12.01
N TYR A 92 4.29 -5.74 -10.85
CA TYR A 92 4.73 -6.29 -9.57
C TYR A 92 4.43 -7.79 -9.47
N PHE A 93 3.17 -8.19 -9.72
CA PHE A 93 2.77 -9.59 -9.59
C PHE A 93 3.48 -10.48 -10.62
N ARG A 94 3.63 -9.99 -11.86
CA ARG A 94 4.43 -10.68 -12.87
C ARG A 94 5.89 -10.87 -12.42
N ARG A 95 6.47 -9.87 -11.73
CA ARG A 95 7.87 -9.94 -11.26
C ARG A 95 8.09 -10.99 -10.18
N ILE A 96 7.08 -11.28 -9.35
CA ILE A 96 7.15 -12.32 -8.32
C ILE A 96 6.75 -13.72 -8.83
N GLY A 97 6.42 -13.84 -10.12
CA GLY A 97 6.17 -15.12 -10.78
C GLY A 97 4.69 -15.47 -10.96
N GLU A 98 3.77 -14.52 -10.77
CA GLU A 98 2.34 -14.80 -11.00
C GLU A 98 2.00 -14.91 -12.49
N GLU A 99 1.46 -16.05 -12.89
CA GLU A 99 1.11 -16.36 -14.28
C GLU A 99 -0.07 -15.54 -14.80
N ARG A 100 -1.00 -15.19 -13.89
CA ARG A 100 -2.21 -14.41 -14.18
C ARG A 100 -2.16 -13.05 -13.48
N ALA A 101 -1.07 -12.33 -13.68
CA ALA A 101 -0.80 -11.06 -13.00
C ALA A 101 -1.87 -9.98 -13.26
N GLU A 102 -2.52 -10.03 -14.42
CA GLU A 102 -3.60 -9.14 -14.82
C GLU A 102 -4.83 -9.24 -13.89
N GLU A 103 -5.11 -10.43 -13.35
CA GLU A 103 -6.24 -10.67 -12.43
C GLU A 103 -6.09 -9.86 -11.12
N PHE A 104 -4.87 -9.50 -10.73
CA PHE A 104 -4.65 -8.74 -9.50
C PHE A 104 -5.21 -7.31 -9.54
N VAL A 105 -5.44 -6.76 -10.73
CA VAL A 105 -6.15 -5.47 -10.86
C VAL A 105 -7.59 -5.64 -10.41
N ASP A 106 -8.28 -6.68 -10.88
CA ASP A 106 -9.67 -6.96 -10.52
C ASP A 106 -9.79 -7.39 -9.06
N ILE A 107 -8.84 -8.19 -8.55
CA ILE A 107 -8.75 -8.54 -7.14
C ILE A 107 -8.62 -7.28 -6.28
N PHE A 108 -7.72 -6.36 -6.63
CA PHE A 108 -7.54 -5.13 -5.85
C PHE A 108 -8.78 -4.24 -5.88
N LEU A 109 -9.44 -4.10 -7.03
CA LEU A 109 -10.70 -3.37 -7.16
C LEU A 109 -11.79 -3.97 -6.27
N GLU A 110 -11.93 -5.30 -6.26
CA GLU A 110 -12.90 -5.99 -5.42
C GLU A 110 -12.59 -5.83 -3.92
N ILE A 111 -11.31 -5.89 -3.53
CA ILE A 111 -10.86 -5.61 -2.16
C ILE A 111 -11.25 -4.19 -1.74
N ARG A 112 -10.97 -3.20 -2.60
CA ARG A 112 -11.34 -1.80 -2.37
C ARG A 112 -12.85 -1.65 -2.19
N ASP A 113 -13.64 -2.24 -3.08
CA ASP A 113 -15.10 -2.08 -3.09
C ASP A 113 -15.77 -2.73 -1.88
N ARG A 114 -15.18 -3.80 -1.33
CA ARG A 114 -15.64 -4.43 -0.08
C ARG A 114 -15.10 -3.74 1.18
N SER A 115 -14.01 -2.99 1.08
CA SER A 115 -13.40 -2.31 2.22
C SER A 115 -14.30 -1.20 2.78
N LYS A 116 -14.20 -0.96 4.09
CA LYS A 116 -14.84 0.17 4.77
C LYS A 116 -13.78 0.97 5.50
N ASN A 117 -13.72 2.28 5.25
CA ASN A 117 -12.71 3.16 5.84
C ASN A 117 -11.27 2.62 5.67
N LEU A 118 -10.93 2.14 4.47
CA LEU A 118 -9.64 1.50 4.12
C LEU A 118 -9.36 0.18 4.85
N LEU A 119 -10.35 -0.41 5.53
CA LEU A 119 -10.20 -1.68 6.24
C LEU A 119 -10.98 -2.80 5.54
N ILE A 120 -10.37 -3.98 5.44
CA ILE A 120 -11.00 -5.21 4.99
C ILE A 120 -10.72 -6.35 5.97
N CYS A 121 -11.68 -7.25 6.17
CA CYS A 121 -11.48 -8.40 7.05
C CYS A 121 -10.85 -9.58 6.30
N GLY A 122 -10.16 -10.45 7.03
CA GLY A 122 -9.54 -11.64 6.46
C GLY A 122 -10.54 -12.61 5.82
N GLU A 123 -11.77 -12.67 6.33
CA GLU A 123 -12.85 -13.49 5.74
C GLU A 123 -13.21 -13.00 4.33
N ASP A 124 -13.34 -11.69 4.12
CA ASP A 124 -13.57 -11.11 2.79
C ASP A 124 -12.42 -11.43 1.83
N LEU A 125 -11.17 -11.38 2.30
CA LEU A 125 -10.01 -11.74 1.48
C LEU A 125 -10.00 -13.23 1.10
N VAL A 126 -10.43 -14.12 2.01
CA VAL A 126 -10.59 -15.54 1.71
C VAL A 126 -11.66 -15.73 0.63
N ASP A 127 -12.81 -15.06 0.75
CA ASP A 127 -13.88 -15.15 -0.25
C ASP A 127 -13.44 -14.65 -1.62
N ILE A 128 -12.70 -13.54 -1.67
CA ILE A 128 -12.11 -13.01 -2.91
C ILE A 128 -11.11 -14.01 -3.49
N ALA A 129 -10.20 -14.56 -2.68
CA ALA A 129 -9.23 -15.54 -3.15
C ALA A 129 -9.91 -16.78 -3.77
N MET A 130 -10.93 -17.30 -3.10
CA MET A 130 -11.70 -18.45 -3.57
C MET A 130 -12.41 -18.15 -4.90
N LYS A 131 -13.00 -16.95 -5.03
CA LYS A 131 -13.65 -16.50 -6.29
C LYS A 131 -12.68 -16.46 -7.47
N HIS A 132 -11.44 -16.00 -7.23
CA HIS A 132 -10.38 -15.92 -8.24
C HIS A 132 -9.55 -17.21 -8.38
N LYS A 133 -9.97 -18.29 -7.69
CA LYS A 133 -9.29 -19.60 -7.69
C LYS A 133 -7.81 -19.49 -7.27
N LYS A 134 -7.55 -18.69 -6.23
CA LYS A 134 -6.25 -18.50 -5.60
C LYS A 134 -6.24 -19.15 -4.21
N GLU A 135 -5.08 -19.60 -3.76
CA GLU A 135 -4.92 -20.05 -2.37
C GLU A 135 -4.98 -18.81 -1.44
N PRO A 136 -5.88 -18.76 -0.45
CA PRO A 136 -6.06 -17.56 0.38
C PRO A 136 -4.80 -17.07 1.10
N GLY A 137 -4.00 -17.98 1.65
CA GLY A 137 -2.75 -17.65 2.34
C GLY A 137 -1.75 -16.97 1.42
N ALA A 138 -1.53 -17.53 0.23
CA ALA A 138 -0.64 -17.01 -0.80
C ALA A 138 -1.10 -15.62 -1.26
N LEU A 139 -2.38 -15.46 -1.64
CA LEU A 139 -2.92 -14.17 -2.08
C LEU A 139 -2.73 -13.08 -1.02
N ILE A 140 -3.04 -13.39 0.24
CA ILE A 140 -2.85 -12.44 1.35
C ILE A 140 -1.37 -12.12 1.55
N ALA A 141 -0.48 -13.10 1.46
CA ALA A 141 0.96 -12.90 1.60
C ALA A 141 1.54 -12.02 0.49
N GLU A 142 1.10 -12.21 -0.75
CA GLU A 142 1.58 -11.43 -1.90
C GLU A 142 1.04 -10.00 -1.88
N LEU A 143 -0.23 -9.80 -1.51
CA LEU A 143 -0.81 -8.47 -1.31
C LEU A 143 -0.06 -7.70 -0.20
N LYS A 144 0.33 -8.37 0.88
CA LYS A 144 1.17 -7.78 1.94
C LYS A 144 2.57 -7.44 1.42
N GLY A 145 3.22 -8.39 0.75
CA GLY A 145 4.56 -8.22 0.22
C GLY A 145 4.65 -7.07 -0.78
N SER A 146 3.57 -6.83 -1.54
CA SER A 146 3.49 -5.70 -2.47
C SER A 146 3.37 -4.35 -1.75
N GLY A 147 2.79 -4.34 -0.55
CA GLY A 147 2.39 -3.13 0.16
C GLY A 147 1.05 -2.56 -0.29
N LEU A 148 0.21 -3.36 -0.98
CA LEU A 148 -1.20 -3.01 -1.28
C LEU A 148 -2.08 -3.11 -0.03
N ILE A 149 -1.75 -4.02 0.89
CA ILE A 149 -2.39 -4.13 2.20
C ILE A 149 -1.33 -4.32 3.29
N SER A 150 -1.72 -4.04 4.53
CA SER A 150 -0.93 -4.37 5.72
C SER A 150 -1.84 -4.94 6.81
N PRO A 151 -1.39 -5.92 7.62
CA PRO A 151 -2.08 -6.26 8.85
C PRO A 151 -2.24 -5.00 9.73
N THR A 152 -3.38 -4.89 10.40
CA THR A 152 -3.62 -3.88 11.44
C THR A 152 -4.33 -4.52 12.64
N VAL A 153 -4.18 -3.92 13.82
CA VAL A 153 -4.86 -4.42 15.03
C VAL A 153 -6.35 -4.08 14.96
N GLY A 154 -7.16 -5.12 14.84
CA GLY A 154 -8.55 -5.06 15.29
C GLY A 154 -8.56 -5.07 16.82
N CYS A 155 -8.69 -3.89 17.43
CA CYS A 155 -9.12 -3.80 18.82
C CYS A 155 -10.51 -4.46 18.91
N GLY A 156 -10.67 -5.41 19.82
CA GLY A 156 -11.98 -5.97 20.14
C GLY A 156 -12.90 -4.87 20.67
N ALA A 157 -13.66 -4.23 19.78
CA ALA A 157 -14.74 -3.31 20.13
C ALA A 157 -15.71 -3.05 18.96
N PHE A 158 -15.93 -4.02 18.08
CA PHE A 158 -17.19 -4.17 17.34
C PHE A 158 -17.45 -5.68 17.28
N GLY A 159 -18.58 -6.11 17.84
CA GLY A 159 -18.82 -7.49 18.26
C GLY A 159 -18.35 -8.58 17.27
N ARG A 160 -17.62 -9.56 17.82
CA ARG A 160 -17.41 -10.90 17.24
C ARG A 160 -16.56 -11.04 15.96
N ALA A 161 -15.67 -10.12 15.61
CA ALA A 161 -14.71 -10.41 14.54
C ALA A 161 -13.66 -11.44 15.03
N ARG A 162 -13.72 -12.67 14.49
CA ARG A 162 -12.74 -13.76 14.75
C ARG A 162 -11.53 -13.73 13.79
N ALA A 163 -11.53 -12.83 12.81
CA ALA A 163 -10.56 -12.78 11.72
C ALA A 163 -9.67 -11.52 11.79
N PRO A 164 -8.43 -11.58 11.28
CA PRO A 164 -7.53 -10.42 11.22
C PRO A 164 -8.09 -9.31 10.31
N LEU A 165 -7.76 -8.06 10.61
CA LEU A 165 -8.06 -6.90 9.77
C LEU A 165 -6.84 -6.47 8.97
N TYR A 166 -7.09 -5.92 7.80
CA TYR A 166 -6.08 -5.39 6.89
C TYR A 166 -6.41 -3.96 6.49
N GLU A 167 -5.41 -3.08 6.57
CA GLU A 167 -5.48 -1.72 6.04
C GLU A 167 -4.99 -1.71 4.59
N LEU A 168 -5.74 -1.03 3.71
CA LEU A 168 -5.38 -0.84 2.31
C LEU A 168 -4.39 0.33 2.16
N ASN A 169 -3.54 0.25 1.13
CA ASN A 169 -2.69 1.37 0.72
C ASN A 169 -3.55 2.55 0.24
N LYS A 170 -3.62 3.61 1.04
CA LYS A 170 -4.46 4.80 0.79
C LYS A 170 -4.19 5.42 -0.58
N PHE A 171 -2.92 5.56 -0.97
CA PHE A 171 -2.53 6.11 -2.26
C PHE A 171 -3.11 5.30 -3.43
N PHE A 172 -3.03 3.97 -3.39
CA PHE A 172 -3.60 3.12 -4.44
C PHE A 172 -5.12 3.13 -4.48
N VAL A 173 -5.79 3.24 -3.32
CA VAL A 173 -7.24 3.43 -3.27
C VAL A 173 -7.64 4.72 -4.00
N ILE A 174 -6.96 5.84 -3.71
CA ILE A 174 -7.22 7.14 -4.37
C ILE A 174 -7.02 7.05 -5.88
N LEU A 175 -5.91 6.46 -6.34
CA LEU A 175 -5.60 6.34 -7.77
C LEU A 175 -6.68 5.54 -8.50
N SER A 176 -7.18 4.46 -7.89
CA SER A 176 -8.18 3.58 -8.49
C SER A 176 -9.58 4.21 -8.60
N GLN A 177 -9.86 5.30 -7.88
CA GLN A 177 -11.13 6.05 -7.97
C GLN A 177 -11.15 7.03 -9.14
N SER A 178 -9.98 7.39 -9.67
CA SER A 178 -9.83 8.35 -10.77
C SER A 178 -9.87 7.69 -12.15
N SER A 179 -10.33 6.43 -12.23
CA SER A 179 -10.27 5.54 -13.39
C SER A 179 -11.63 5.09 -13.86
#